data_AF-A0A951AQ87-F1
#
_entry.id   AF-A0A951AQ87-F1
#
_cell.length_a   1.000
_cell.length_b   1.000
_cell.length_c   1.000
_cell.angle_alpha   90.00
_cell.angle_beta   90.00
_cell.angle_gamma   90.00
#
_symmetry.space_group_name_H-M   'P 1'
#
loop_
_entity.id
_entity.type
_entity.pdbx_description
1 polymer ?
#
loop_
_entity_poly.entity_id
_entity_poly.type
_entity_poly.pdbx_seq_one_letter_code
_entity_poly.pdbx_strand_id
1 'polypeptide(L)'
;HAFLDHAEPKVGSTIHDPPSQVTVWMTENLEGAFSSLQVFDAKGVEVDKKDTRVNGATMAVSLKKLSAGTYHVSWQAVATDTHRTSGTFDFTIQ
;
A
#
# COMPACT_ATOMS: atom_id res chain seq x y z
N HIS A 1 11.03 6.39 13.34
CA HIS A 1 9.85 5.51 13.08
C HIS A 1 9.11 6.02 11.85
N ALA A 2 9.01 5.19 10.81
CA ALA A 2 8.27 5.52 9.59
C ALA A 2 6.76 5.38 9.79
N PHE A 3 5.98 6.41 9.48
CA PHE A 3 4.51 6.36 9.44
C PHE A 3 4.01 6.68 8.03
N LEU A 4 2.77 6.28 7.72
CA LEU A 4 2.11 6.67 6.48
C LEU A 4 1.89 8.19 6.46
N ASP A 5 2.48 8.87 5.48
CA ASP A 5 2.25 10.30 5.22
C ASP A 5 1.05 10.49 4.29
N HIS A 6 1.09 9.83 3.12
CA HIS A 6 -0.03 9.78 2.18
C HIS A 6 0.00 8.53 1.30
N ALA A 7 -1.07 8.30 0.55
CA ALA A 7 -1.22 7.16 -0.35
C ALA A 7 -1.96 7.55 -1.64
N GLU A 8 -1.73 6.77 -2.68
CA GLU A 8 -2.44 6.80 -3.95
C GLU A 8 -2.81 5.36 -4.33
N PRO A 9 -4.10 4.99 -4.36
CA PRO A 9 -5.27 5.81 -4.02
C PRO A 9 -5.26 6.36 -2.60
N LYS A 10 -5.90 7.52 -2.39
CA LYS A 10 -5.96 8.18 -1.08
C LYS A 10 -6.70 7.32 -0.06
N VAL A 11 -6.28 7.42 1.20
CA VAL A 11 -6.92 6.78 2.35
C VAL A 11 -8.42 7.11 2.38
N GLY A 12 -9.26 6.07 2.36
CA GLY A 12 -10.72 6.17 2.40
C GLY A 12 -11.36 6.76 1.14
N SER A 13 -10.61 6.89 0.03
CA SER A 13 -11.15 7.48 -1.18
C SER A 13 -12.02 6.52 -1.99
N THR A 14 -12.98 7.11 -2.70
CA THR A 14 -13.70 6.46 -3.80
C THR A 14 -13.13 6.95 -5.12
N ILE A 15 -12.76 6.02 -6.00
CA ILE A 15 -12.27 6.27 -7.35
C ILE A 15 -13.14 5.55 -8.37
N HIS A 16 -13.24 6.07 -9.60
CA HIS A 16 -14.01 5.43 -10.67
C HIS A 16 -13.14 4.47 -11.49
N ASP A 17 -11.90 4.87 -11.78
CA ASP A 17 -11.00 4.09 -12.60
C ASP A 17 -10.13 3.16 -11.74
N PRO A 18 -10.08 1.85 -12.05
CA PRO A 18 -9.19 0.92 -11.37
C PRO A 18 -7.72 1.34 -11.48
N PRO A 19 -6.99 1.49 -10.36
CA PRO A 19 -5.60 1.90 -10.39
C PRO A 19 -4.73 0.72 -10.81
N SER A 20 -3.63 1.01 -11.52
CA SER A 20 -2.66 -0.04 -11.90
C SER A 20 -1.72 -0.45 -10.77
N GLN A 21 -1.62 0.37 -9.72
CA GLN A 21 -0.77 0.16 -8.55
C GLN A 21 -1.31 0.91 -7.34
N VAL A 22 -0.88 0.51 -6.15
CA VAL A 22 -0.97 1.34 -4.94
C VAL A 22 0.42 1.86 -4.62
N THR A 23 0.52 3.14 -4.27
CA THR A 23 1.75 3.78 -3.79
C THR A 23 1.50 4.40 -2.44
N VAL A 24 2.44 4.24 -1.52
CA VAL A 24 2.43 4.86 -0.19
C VAL A 24 3.73 5.62 0.02
N TRP A 25 3.62 6.78 0.63
CA TRP A 25 4.74 7.61 1.04
C TRP A 25 4.81 7.63 2.55
N MET A 26 6.00 7.40 3.07
CA MET A 26 6.28 7.34 4.49
C MET A 26 7.02 8.59 4.96
N THR A 27 7.00 8.84 6.26
CA THR A 27 7.71 9.96 6.88
C THR A 27 9.22 9.77 6.94
N GLU A 28 9.73 8.56 6.74
CA GLU A 28 11.15 8.20 6.82
C GLU A 28 11.56 7.20 5.74
N ASN A 29 12.86 7.14 5.44
CA ASN A 29 13.44 6.15 4.54
C ASN A 29 13.30 4.72 5.09
N LEU A 30 13.08 3.78 4.18
CA LEU A 30 12.75 2.41 4.49
C LEU A 30 13.87 1.43 4.13
N GLU A 31 14.00 0.40 4.95
CA GLU A 31 14.75 -0.81 4.63
C GLU A 31 13.90 -1.71 3.72
N GLY A 32 14.19 -1.68 2.42
CA GLY A 32 13.37 -2.31 1.39
C GLY A 32 13.23 -3.83 1.54
N ALA A 33 14.26 -4.52 2.05
CA ALA A 33 14.19 -5.97 2.28
C ALA A 33 13.24 -6.37 3.42
N PHE A 34 12.84 -5.43 4.27
CA PHE A 34 12.01 -5.68 5.45
C PHE A 34 10.68 -4.90 5.42
N SER A 35 10.39 -4.20 4.33
CA SER A 35 9.18 -3.41 4.16
C SER A 35 8.31 -4.01 3.04
N SER A 36 6.99 -4.03 3.24
CA SER A 36 6.05 -4.67 2.32
C SER A 36 4.75 -3.89 2.20
N LEU A 37 4.09 -4.06 1.04
CA LEU A 37 2.79 -3.47 0.73
C LEU A 37 1.93 -4.53 0.03
N GLN A 38 0.75 -4.79 0.57
CA GLN A 38 -0.19 -5.82 0.09
C GLN A 38 -1.58 -5.22 -0.05
N VAL A 39 -2.36 -5.74 -1.00
CA VAL A 39 -3.72 -5.27 -1.27
C VAL A 39 -4.67 -6.45 -1.38
N PHE A 40 -5.76 -6.38 -0.63
CA PHE A 40 -6.78 -7.41 -0.54
C PHE A 40 -8.13 -6.89 -1.01
N ASP A 41 -8.95 -7.76 -1.60
CA ASP A 41 -10.37 -7.45 -1.80
C ASP A 41 -11.19 -7.62 -0.51
N ALA A 42 -12.47 -7.27 -0.55
CA ALA A 42 -13.40 -7.42 0.57
C ALA A 42 -13.61 -8.89 1.04
N LYS A 43 -13.13 -9.89 0.28
CA LYS A 43 -13.16 -11.31 0.66
C LYS A 43 -11.84 -11.77 1.28
N GLY A 44 -10.87 -10.88 1.43
CA GLY A 44 -9.52 -11.20 1.94
C GLY A 44 -8.61 -11.86 0.90
N VAL A 45 -8.95 -11.79 -0.39
CA VAL A 45 -8.11 -12.31 -1.48
C VAL A 45 -7.06 -11.27 -1.86
N GLU A 46 -5.79 -11.67 -1.90
CA GLU A 46 -4.68 -10.81 -2.32
C GLU A 46 -4.75 -10.51 -3.84
N VAL A 47 -4.98 -9.24 -4.18
CA VAL A 47 -5.21 -8.75 -5.54
C VAL A 47 -4.02 -7.99 -6.13
N ASP A 48 -2.92 -7.84 -5.39
CA ASP A 48 -1.66 -7.32 -5.91
C ASP A 48 -0.81 -8.41 -6.61
N LYS A 49 0.28 -7.97 -7.25
CA LYS A 49 1.22 -8.82 -8.00
C LYS A 49 2.43 -9.28 -7.17
N LYS A 50 2.46 -9.01 -5.87
CA LYS A 50 3.54 -9.38 -4.94
C LYS A 50 4.91 -8.82 -5.35
N ASP A 51 4.90 -7.66 -5.99
CA ASP A 51 6.08 -7.00 -6.55
C ASP A 51 6.37 -5.68 -5.83
N THR A 52 6.24 -5.66 -4.49
CA THR A 52 6.52 -4.46 -3.70
C THR A 52 7.89 -3.90 -4.04
N ARG A 53 7.92 -2.62 -4.41
CA ARG A 53 9.12 -1.86 -4.72
C ARG A 53 9.29 -0.80 -3.65
N VAL A 54 10.50 -0.66 -3.10
CA VAL A 54 10.83 0.37 -2.12
C VAL A 54 11.90 1.29 -2.69
N ASN A 55 11.70 2.59 -2.61
CA ASN A 55 12.66 3.61 -3.02
C ASN A 55 12.64 4.78 -2.03
N GLY A 56 13.67 4.87 -1.17
CA GLY A 56 13.73 5.83 -0.07
C GLY A 56 12.53 5.66 0.86
N ALA A 57 11.71 6.70 0.99
CA ALA A 57 10.50 6.71 1.81
C ALA A 57 9.23 6.25 1.07
N THR A 58 9.34 5.74 -0.16
CA THR A 58 8.18 5.35 -0.98
C THR A 58 8.11 3.83 -1.13
N MET A 59 6.91 3.25 -1.00
CA MET A 59 6.62 1.87 -1.41
C MET A 59 5.51 1.83 -2.46
N ALA A 60 5.63 0.93 -3.43
CA ALA A 60 4.58 0.71 -4.41
C ALA A 60 4.38 -0.79 -4.69
N VAL A 61 3.16 -1.20 -5.01
CA VAL A 61 2.83 -2.56 -5.44
C VAL A 61 1.87 -2.53 -6.61
N SER A 62 2.11 -3.36 -7.63
CA SER A 62 1.26 -3.40 -8.81
C SER A 62 0.00 -4.20 -8.54
N LEU A 63 -1.12 -3.79 -9.14
CA LEU A 63 -2.41 -4.46 -8.98
C LEU A 63 -2.74 -5.35 -10.18
N LYS A 64 -3.52 -6.41 -9.92
CA LYS A 64 -4.26 -7.13 -10.96
C LYS A 64 -5.41 -6.26 -11.46
N LYS A 65 -6.15 -6.72 -12.47
CA LYS A 65 -7.36 -6.01 -12.92
C LYS A 65 -8.42 -6.07 -11.80
N LEU A 66 -8.80 -4.91 -11.30
CA LEU A 66 -9.76 -4.77 -10.21
C LEU A 66 -11.17 -4.48 -10.74
N SER A 67 -12.18 -5.02 -10.08
CA SER A 67 -13.59 -4.68 -10.30
C SER A 67 -14.03 -3.58 -9.33
N ALA A 68 -15.24 -3.05 -9.50
CA ALA A 68 -15.86 -2.23 -8.45
C ALA A 68 -15.93 -3.01 -7.12
N GLY A 69 -15.71 -2.31 -6.01
CA GLY A 69 -15.66 -2.89 -4.66
C GLY A 69 -14.71 -2.15 -3.72
N THR A 70 -14.71 -2.56 -2.46
CA THR A 70 -13.78 -2.08 -1.43
C THR A 70 -12.53 -2.93 -1.40
N TYR A 71 -11.39 -2.28 -1.25
CA TYR A 71 -10.07 -2.88 -1.19
C TYR A 71 -9.35 -2.43 0.08
N HIS A 72 -8.65 -3.37 0.69
CA HIS A 72 -7.90 -3.20 1.93
C HIS A 72 -6.40 -3.20 1.62
N VAL A 73 -5.73 -2.09 1.91
CA VAL A 73 -4.28 -1.97 1.77
C VAL A 73 -3.65 -2.22 3.13
N SER A 74 -2.68 -3.12 3.19
CA SER A 74 -1.87 -3.41 4.37
C SER A 74 -0.41 -3.06 4.07
N TRP A 75 0.21 -2.30 4.97
CA TRP A 75 1.61 -1.92 4.84
C TRP A 75 2.39 -2.26 6.10
N GLN A 76 3.65 -2.62 5.90
CA GLN A 76 4.65 -2.79 6.93
C GLN A 76 5.91 -2.04 6.51
N ALA A 77 6.43 -1.22 7.41
CA ALA A 77 7.60 -0.40 7.17
C ALA A 77 8.65 -0.71 8.24
N VAL A 78 9.90 -0.83 7.82
CA VAL A 78 11.06 -0.82 8.71
C VAL A 78 11.89 0.39 8.35
N ALA A 79 11.98 1.35 9.26
CA ALA A 79 12.83 2.52 9.05
C ALA A 79 14.31 2.14 9.18
N THR A 80 15.20 2.96 8.61
CA THR A 80 16.66 2.78 8.72
C THR A 80 17.15 2.84 10.18
N ASP A 81 16.34 3.37 11.09
CA ASP A 81 16.57 3.35 12.55
C ASP A 81 16.19 2.00 13.22
N THR A 82 15.84 0.99 12.43
CA THR A 82 15.43 -0.38 12.80
C THR A 82 14.03 -0.53 13.40
N HIS A 83 13.27 0.55 13.56
CA HIS A 83 11.91 0.43 14.10
C HIS A 83 10.93 -0.04 13.05
N ARG A 84 10.10 -1.01 13.44
CA ARG A 84 9.02 -1.56 12.63
C ARG A 84 7.69 -0.91 12.96
N THR A 85 6.99 -0.48 11.92
CA THR A 85 5.62 0.04 12.00
C THR A 85 4.75 -0.68 10.96
N SER A 86 3.45 -0.65 11.17
CA SER A 86 2.48 -1.24 10.25
C SER A 86 1.14 -0.55 10.38
N GLY A 87 0.32 -0.65 9.35
CA GLY A 87 -1.03 -0.13 9.37
C GLY A 87 -1.84 -0.60 8.18
N THR A 88 -3.10 -0.19 8.16
CA THR A 88 -4.04 -0.53 7.09
C THR A 88 -4.86 0.69 6.72
N PHE A 89 -5.35 0.71 5.48
CA PHE A 89 -6.36 1.65 5.04
C PHE A 89 -7.16 1.08 3.88
N ASP A 90 -8.30 1.68 3.58
CA ASP A 90 -9.19 1.22 2.53
C ASP A 90 -9.28 2.23 1.38
N PHE A 91 -9.65 1.75 0.20
CA PHE A 91 -10.18 2.56 -0.89
C PHE A 91 -11.30 1.80 -1.60
N THR A 92 -12.16 2.52 -2.32
CA THR A 92 -13.31 1.93 -3.01
C THR A 92 -13.26 2.28 -4.50
N ILE A 93 -13.55 1.30 -5.35
CA ILE A 93 -13.78 1.50 -6.78
C ILE A 93 -15.29 1.46 -7.03
N GLN A 94 -15.87 2.47 -7.66
CA GLN A 94 -17.31 2.56 -7.97
C GLN A 94 -17.61 2.94 -9.42
#